data_AF-A0AAU2IRS5-F1
#
_entry.id   AF-A0AAU2IRS5-F1
#
_cell.length_a   1.000
_cell.length_b   1.000
_cell.length_c   1.000
_cell.angle_alpha   90.00
_cell.angle_beta   90.00
_cell.angle_gamma   90.00
#
_symmetry.space_group_name_H-M   'P 1'
#
loop_
_entity.id
_entity.type
_entity.pdbx_description
1 polymer ?
#
loop_
_entity_poly.entity_id
_entity_poly.type
_entity_poly.pdbx_seq_one_letter_code
_entity_poly.pdbx_strand_id
1 'polypeptide(L)'
;MINGLKRAAALGAATVALAAGAVVGAVGTASAAAQDHRPPAASHHCVKVAGHWARQWHPAFRDRHHRWHRGQWIRVWRPAHQECHRGPRG
;
A
#
# COMPACT_ATOMS: atom_id res chain seq x y z
N MET A 1 -22.18 48.89 -4.60
CA MET A 1 -21.64 48.84 -5.97
C MET A 1 -20.86 47.56 -6.13
N ILE A 2 -21.36 46.63 -6.95
CA ILE A 2 -20.76 45.29 -7.17
C ILE A 2 -19.83 45.42 -8.37
N ASN A 3 -18.52 45.46 -8.13
CA ASN A 3 -17.52 45.43 -9.19
C ASN A 3 -16.85 44.06 -9.25
N GLY A 4 -16.87 43.46 -10.45
CA GLY A 4 -15.72 42.68 -10.92
C GLY A 4 -15.91 41.17 -11.04
N LEU A 5 -16.85 40.73 -11.88
CA LEU A 5 -16.80 39.39 -12.46
C LEU A 5 -15.66 39.35 -13.50
N LYS A 6 -14.63 38.52 -13.28
CA LYS A 6 -13.78 37.78 -14.26
C LYS A 6 -12.36 37.62 -13.72
N ARG A 7 -11.97 36.39 -13.38
CA ARG A 7 -10.70 35.77 -13.82
C ARG A 7 -10.88 34.25 -13.87
N ALA A 8 -11.01 33.74 -15.10
CA ALA A 8 -10.80 32.35 -15.45
C ALA A 8 -9.31 32.16 -15.78
N ALA A 9 -8.69 31.11 -15.25
CA ALA A 9 -7.44 30.48 -15.70
C ALA A 9 -6.99 29.50 -14.60
N ALA A 10 -6.48 28.30 -14.84
CA ALA A 10 -6.40 27.41 -15.98
C ALA A 10 -6.05 26.05 -15.35
N LEU A 11 -6.75 24.98 -15.72
CA LEU A 11 -6.48 23.64 -15.21
C LEU A 11 -5.20 23.11 -15.89
N GLY A 12 -4.07 23.14 -15.18
CA GLY A 12 -2.83 22.49 -15.63
C GLY A 12 -2.81 21.04 -15.19
N ALA A 13 -3.13 20.11 -16.10
CA ALA A 13 -2.95 18.67 -15.89
C ALA A 13 -1.50 18.29 -16.27
N ALA A 14 -0.73 17.83 -15.29
CA ALA A 14 0.60 17.25 -15.55
C ALA A 14 0.48 15.73 -15.69
N THR A 15 0.53 15.24 -16.92
CA THR A 15 0.66 13.80 -17.24
C THR A 15 2.13 13.40 -17.15
N VAL A 16 2.46 12.47 -16.25
CA VAL A 16 3.80 11.86 -16.17
C VAL A 16 3.73 10.50 -16.87
N ALA A 17 4.44 10.35 -17.98
CA ALA A 17 4.67 9.06 -18.63
C ALA A 17 5.88 8.38 -17.96
N LEU A 18 5.69 7.20 -17.37
CA LEU A 18 6.78 6.38 -16.86
C LEU A 18 7.04 5.21 -17.81
N ALA A 19 8.32 5.06 -18.11
CA ALA A 19 8.91 4.35 -19.23
C ALA A 19 8.74 2.81 -19.22
N ALA A 20 8.77 2.25 -20.43
CA ALA A 20 8.88 0.82 -20.69
C ALA A 20 10.25 0.26 -20.28
N GLY A 21 10.25 -0.92 -19.66
CA GLY A 21 11.45 -1.72 -19.42
C GLY A 21 11.18 -3.16 -19.80
N ALA A 22 11.77 -3.60 -20.92
CA ALA A 22 11.78 -5.00 -21.32
C ALA A 22 12.79 -5.76 -20.45
N VAL A 23 12.37 -6.84 -19.80
CA VAL A 23 13.30 -7.80 -19.16
C VAL A 23 13.20 -9.11 -19.91
N VAL A 24 14.22 -9.38 -20.71
CA VAL A 24 14.55 -10.70 -21.24
C VAL A 24 15.31 -11.43 -20.13
N GLY A 25 14.86 -12.63 -19.76
CA GLY A 25 15.51 -13.45 -18.74
C GLY A 25 15.34 -14.93 -19.04
N ALA A 26 16.47 -15.57 -19.34
CA ALA A 26 16.61 -16.91 -19.88
C ALA A 26 16.34 -18.05 -18.87
N VAL A 27 16.13 -19.24 -19.43
CA VAL A 27 15.84 -20.54 -18.79
C VAL A 27 17.04 -21.07 -17.98
N GLY A 28 16.76 -21.74 -16.86
CA GLY A 28 17.73 -22.58 -16.16
C GLY A 28 17.05 -23.72 -15.40
N THR A 29 17.00 -24.90 -16.01
CA THR A 29 16.62 -26.18 -15.38
C THR A 29 17.81 -26.75 -14.61
N ALA A 30 17.63 -27.13 -13.34
CA ALA A 30 18.31 -28.29 -12.74
C ALA A 30 17.64 -28.67 -11.41
N SER A 31 17.03 -29.85 -11.40
CA SER A 31 16.58 -30.54 -10.20
C SER A 31 17.77 -31.08 -9.40
N ALA A 32 17.76 -30.89 -8.09
CA ALA A 32 18.46 -31.76 -7.15
C ALA A 32 17.60 -31.86 -5.89
N ALA A 33 17.09 -33.06 -5.63
CA ALA A 33 16.18 -33.36 -4.54
C ALA A 33 16.93 -33.32 -3.19
N ALA A 34 16.47 -32.48 -2.26
CA ALA A 34 16.75 -32.64 -0.84
C ALA A 34 15.50 -33.28 -0.20
N GLN A 35 15.55 -34.59 0.02
CA GLN A 35 14.58 -35.32 0.82
C GLN A 35 14.91 -35.09 2.30
N ASP A 36 14.66 -33.89 2.81
CA ASP A 36 14.72 -33.62 4.24
C ASP A 36 13.43 -34.10 4.89
N HIS A 37 13.54 -35.15 5.69
CA HIS A 37 12.48 -35.60 6.59
C HIS A 37 12.27 -34.54 7.69
N ARG A 38 11.52 -33.49 7.33
CA ARG A 38 11.04 -32.49 8.29
C ARG A 38 9.83 -33.08 9.01
N PRO A 39 9.82 -33.14 10.36
CA PRO A 39 8.61 -33.49 11.09
C PRO A 39 7.46 -32.58 10.61
N PRO A 40 6.20 -33.06 10.52
CA PRO A 40 5.10 -32.27 10.02
C PRO A 40 4.99 -31.02 10.90
N ALA A 41 5.51 -29.90 10.39
CA ALA A 41 5.32 -28.61 11.00
C ALA A 41 3.81 -28.43 11.11
N ALA A 42 3.33 -28.04 12.29
CA ALA A 42 1.95 -27.62 12.46
C ALA A 42 1.56 -26.79 11.24
N SER A 43 0.47 -27.16 10.57
CA SER A 43 0.06 -26.53 9.30
C SER A 43 -0.20 -25.04 9.57
N HIS A 44 0.83 -24.24 9.34
CA HIS A 44 0.75 -22.80 9.37
C HIS A 44 0.24 -22.37 8.00
N HIS A 45 -1.02 -21.96 7.95
CA HIS A 45 -1.58 -21.40 6.73
C HIS A 45 -1.13 -19.94 6.65
N CYS A 46 -0.11 -19.69 5.83
CA CYS A 46 0.42 -18.36 5.61
C CYS A 46 -0.11 -17.76 4.30
N VAL A 47 -0.84 -16.66 4.39
CA VAL A 47 -1.36 -15.92 3.23
C VAL A 47 -0.49 -14.70 2.99
N LYS A 48 -0.08 -14.48 1.73
CA LYS A 48 0.54 -13.22 1.32
C LYS A 48 -0.55 -12.20 1.00
N VAL A 49 -0.56 -11.11 1.74
CA VAL A 49 -1.48 -9.98 1.55
C VAL A 49 -0.77 -8.92 0.71
N ALA A 50 -1.40 -8.51 -0.39
CA ALA A 50 -0.88 -7.45 -1.24
C ALA A 50 -0.94 -6.07 -0.54
N GLY A 51 0.03 -5.22 -0.85
CA GLY A 51 0.02 -3.85 -0.37
C GLY A 51 -1.16 -3.08 -0.95
N HIS A 52 -1.77 -2.23 -0.13
CA HIS A 52 -2.96 -1.48 -0.55
C HIS A 52 -3.03 -0.10 0.12
N TRP A 53 -3.79 0.80 -0.49
CA TRP A 53 -4.11 2.09 0.11
C TRP A 53 -5.28 1.95 1.07
N ALA A 54 -5.06 2.28 2.34
CA ALA A 54 -6.10 2.34 3.36
C ALA A 54 -6.45 3.80 3.68
N ARG A 55 -7.72 4.06 3.99
CA ARG A 55 -8.13 5.35 4.58
C ARG A 55 -7.98 5.28 6.10
N GLN A 56 -7.36 6.30 6.67
CA GLN A 56 -7.22 6.46 8.11
C GLN A 56 -7.78 7.83 8.51
N TRP A 57 -8.57 7.86 9.58
CA TRP A 57 -9.04 9.11 10.16
C TRP A 57 -7.91 9.75 10.96
N HIS A 58 -7.55 10.99 10.62
CA HIS A 58 -6.67 11.82 11.42
C HIS A 58 -7.56 12.69 12.32
N PRO A 59 -7.51 12.52 13.65
CA PRO A 59 -8.39 13.26 14.54
C PRO A 59 -8.06 14.75 14.52
N ALA A 60 -9.07 15.54 14.83
CA ALA A 60 -8.90 16.97 14.98
C ALA A 60 -7.93 17.24 16.17
N PHE A 61 -7.00 18.18 16.04
CA PHE A 61 -6.12 18.61 17.14
C PHE A 61 -6.04 20.15 17.28
N ARG A 62 -5.69 20.60 18.50
CA ARG A 62 -5.35 22.00 18.79
C ARG A 62 -3.84 22.14 18.88
N ASP A 63 -3.27 23.10 18.17
CA ASP A 63 -1.82 23.35 18.20
C ASP A 63 -1.38 24.19 19.42
N ARG A 64 -0.06 24.37 19.56
CA ARG A 64 0.55 25.18 20.63
C ARG A 64 0.18 26.67 20.55
N HIS A 65 -0.29 27.15 19.40
CA HIS A 65 -0.78 28.51 19.19
C HIS A 65 -2.30 28.61 19.36
N HIS A 66 -2.90 27.61 20.01
CA HIS A 66 -4.33 27.53 20.28
C HIS A 66 -5.21 27.47 19.02
N ARG A 67 -4.64 27.23 17.84
CA ARG A 67 -5.38 27.14 16.58
C ARG A 67 -5.97 25.74 16.45
N TRP A 68 -7.24 25.70 16.01
CA TRP A 68 -8.00 24.46 15.86
C TRP A 68 -7.83 23.91 14.43
N HIS A 69 -7.30 22.69 14.29
CA HIS A 69 -7.21 21.95 13.03
C HIS A 69 -8.30 20.89 12.93
N ARG A 70 -9.14 20.96 11.89
CA ARG A 70 -10.21 19.97 11.67
C ARG A 70 -9.59 18.61 11.36
N GLY A 71 -10.25 17.55 11.82
CA GLY A 71 -9.86 16.19 11.44
C GLY A 71 -10.11 15.93 9.96
N GLN A 72 -9.28 15.08 9.37
CA GLN A 72 -9.36 14.74 7.96
C GLN A 72 -9.10 13.26 7.70
N TRP A 73 -9.64 12.76 6.59
CA TRP A 73 -9.26 11.45 6.08
C TRP A 73 -7.93 11.55 5.34
N ILE A 74 -6.97 10.72 5.72
CA ILE A 74 -5.71 10.56 5.02
C ILE A 74 -5.65 9.18 4.35
N ARG A 75 -4.88 9.07 3.27
CA ARG A 75 -4.54 7.78 2.66
C ARG A 75 -3.18 7.35 3.14
N VAL A 76 -3.09 6.11 3.62
CA VAL A 76 -1.84 5.50 4.10
C VAL A 76 -1.60 4.23 3.30
N TRP A 77 -0.38 4.10 2.78
CA TRP A 77 0.04 2.87 2.12
C TRP A 77 0.29 1.81 3.17
N ARG A 78 -0.38 0.66 3.04
CA ARG A 78 -0.09 -0.54 3.81
C ARG A 78 0.83 -1.42 2.96
N PRO A 79 2.07 -1.68 3.38
CA PRO A 79 2.97 -2.54 2.63
C PRO A 79 2.41 -3.97 2.59
N ALA A 80 2.84 -4.75 1.60
CA ALA A 80 2.52 -6.16 1.55
C ALA A 80 3.11 -6.89 2.77
N HIS A 81 2.35 -7.81 3.34
CA HIS A 81 2.78 -8.60 4.51
C HIS A 81 2.27 -10.04 4.40
N GLN A 82 2.84 -10.93 5.21
CA GLN A 82 2.42 -12.33 5.28
C GLN A 82 1.71 -12.56 6.62
N GLU A 83 0.49 -13.07 6.57
CA GLU A 83 -0.28 -13.44 7.75
C GLU A 83 -0.24 -14.96 7.90
N CYS A 84 0.37 -15.45 8.98
CA CYS A 84 0.42 -16.87 9.28
C CYS A 84 -0.58 -17.20 10.37
N HIS A 85 -1.60 -17.98 10.02
CA HIS A 85 -2.55 -18.53 10.98
C HIS A 85 -2.11 -19.92 11.39
N ARG A 86 -2.06 -20.16 12.70
CA ARG A 86 -1.99 -21.52 13.23
C ARG A 86 -3.40 -22.10 13.11
N GLY A 87 -3.53 -23.20 12.36
CA GLY A 87 -4.82 -23.90 12.26
C GLY A 87 -5.37 -24.27 13.65
N PRO A 88 -6.70 -24.45 13.78
CA PRO A 88 -7.29 -24.92 15.03
C PRO A 88 -6.59 -26.22 15.45
N ARG A 89 -6.18 -26.31 16.72
CA ARG A 89 -5.77 -27.59 17.30
C ARG A 89 -7.04 -28.45 17.29
N GLY A 90 -6.99 -29.57 16.56
CA GLY A 90 -8.07 -30.56 16.52
C GLY A 90 -8.36 -31.15 17.88
#